data_AF-A0A852SM96-F1
#
_entry.id   AF-A0A852SM96-F1
#
_cell.length_a   1.000
_cell.length_b   1.000
_cell.length_c   1.000
_cell.angle_alpha   90.00
_cell.angle_beta   90.00
_cell.angle_gamma   90.00
#
_symmetry.space_group_name_H-M   'P 1'
#
loop_
_entity.id
_entity.type
_entity.pdbx_description
1 polymer ?
#
loop_
_entity_poly.entity_id
_entity_poly.type
_entity_poly.pdbx_seq_one_letter_code
_entity_poly.pdbx_strand_id
1 'polypeptide(L)'
;MTVIAVVGTGRVGLGFAEAAVAAGHRVVLANSRGPETLAEAVDSLGGSAEADTVEGAAARADLVLLAVPLHSYGSLPASALEGRIVMDAGNYYTDWSGHIQLPIAGDDEAAKKAVAELIESIGFDAVDAGALREGWRFQRGTPAYVVPLGTAELVDALQRARRYRDMAIDDLTTERTHRLPGSGAQRPD
;
A
#
# COMPACT_ATOMS: atom_id res chain seq x y z
N MET A 1 1.14 17.08 10.70
CA MET A 1 -0.12 16.40 11.08
C MET A 1 -1.02 16.42 9.86
N THR A 2 -1.48 15.25 9.43
CA THR A 2 -2.20 15.01 8.16
C THR A 2 -3.44 14.16 8.47
N VAL A 3 -4.54 14.35 7.74
CA VAL A 3 -5.73 13.49 7.81
C VAL A 3 -5.67 12.47 6.69
N ILE A 4 -5.69 11.18 7.03
CA ILE A 4 -5.54 10.09 6.07
C ILE A 4 -6.78 9.20 6.11
N ALA A 5 -7.47 9.07 4.98
CA ALA A 5 -8.52 8.07 4.83
C ALA A 5 -7.89 6.71 4.54
N VAL A 6 -8.26 5.68 5.29
CA VAL A 6 -7.82 4.30 5.05
C VAL A 6 -9.03 3.49 4.61
N VAL A 7 -9.11 3.25 3.30
CA VAL A 7 -10.20 2.49 2.68
C VAL A 7 -9.77 1.04 2.55
N GLY A 8 -10.36 0.18 3.38
CA GLY A 8 -10.00 -1.24 3.49
C GLY A 8 -9.29 -1.55 4.80
N THR A 9 -10.01 -2.12 5.76
CA THR A 9 -9.53 -2.38 7.13
C THR A 9 -9.09 -3.82 7.33
N GLY A 10 -8.34 -4.36 6.36
CA GLY A 10 -7.63 -5.63 6.50
C GLY A 10 -6.27 -5.45 7.19
N ARG A 11 -5.39 -6.46 7.08
CA ARG A 11 -4.04 -6.42 7.69
C ARG A 11 -3.22 -5.19 7.28
N VAL A 12 -3.21 -4.85 5.99
CA VAL A 12 -2.45 -3.71 5.46
C VAL A 12 -3.03 -2.39 5.97
N GLY A 13 -4.34 -2.18 5.79
CA GLY A 13 -4.97 -0.93 6.21
C GLY A 13 -4.86 -0.67 7.72
N LEU A 14 -5.07 -1.71 8.56
CA LEU A 14 -4.95 -1.55 10.00
C LEU A 14 -3.49 -1.34 10.45
N GLY A 15 -2.53 -2.09 9.89
CA GLY A 15 -1.11 -1.89 10.21
C GLY A 15 -0.60 -0.50 9.78
N PHE A 16 -1.05 -0.02 8.61
CA PHE A 16 -0.77 1.35 8.19
C PHE A 16 -1.44 2.37 9.12
N ALA A 17 -2.71 2.16 9.51
CA ALA A 17 -3.42 3.06 10.40
C ALA A 17 -2.73 3.19 11.76
N GLU A 18 -2.25 2.06 12.31
CA GLU A 18 -1.46 2.02 13.55
C GLU A 18 -0.17 2.83 13.40
N ALA A 19 0.61 2.61 12.33
CA ALA A 19 1.83 3.35 12.07
C ALA A 19 1.59 4.86 11.88
N ALA A 20 0.53 5.22 11.14
CA ALA A 20 0.14 6.62 10.91
C ALA A 20 -0.28 7.33 12.20
N VAL A 21 -1.07 6.67 13.06
CA VAL A 21 -1.44 7.22 14.37
C VAL A 21 -0.22 7.36 15.27
N ALA A 22 0.67 6.36 15.31
CA ALA A 22 1.91 6.43 16.08
C ALA A 22 2.83 7.58 15.63
N ALA A 23 2.81 7.93 14.34
CA ALA A 23 3.51 9.09 13.78
C ALA A 23 2.78 10.43 13.98
N GLY A 24 1.63 10.45 14.66
CA GLY A 24 0.88 11.67 14.98
C GLY A 24 -0.06 12.18 13.88
N HIS A 25 -0.42 11.33 12.91
CA HIS A 25 -1.46 11.64 11.93
C HIS A 25 -2.86 11.27 12.46
N ARG A 26 -3.89 11.85 11.85
CA ARG A 26 -5.29 11.45 12.09
C ARG A 26 -5.70 10.46 11.01
N VAL A 27 -6.42 9.42 11.39
CA VAL A 27 -6.89 8.39 10.48
C VAL A 27 -8.42 8.34 10.47
N VAL A 28 -9.01 8.31 9.28
CA VAL A 28 -10.43 7.99 9.09
C VAL A 28 -10.52 6.62 8.43
N LEU A 29 -10.92 5.61 9.19
CA LEU A 29 -11.12 4.26 8.68
C LEU A 29 -12.44 4.19 7.90
N ALA A 30 -12.41 3.52 6.74
CA ALA A 30 -13.60 3.23 5.96
C ALA A 30 -13.53 1.81 5.39
N ASN A 31 -14.68 1.15 5.29
CA ASN A 31 -14.82 -0.14 4.63
C ASN A 31 -16.20 -0.24 3.95
N SER A 32 -16.44 -1.33 3.21
CA SER A 32 -17.70 -1.55 2.49
C SER A 32 -18.87 -2.00 3.38
N ARG A 33 -18.62 -2.31 4.66
CA ARG A 33 -19.63 -2.83 5.60
C ARG A 33 -20.22 -1.74 6.50
N GLY A 34 -19.74 -0.50 6.39
CA GLY A 34 -20.22 0.63 7.18
C GLY A 34 -19.33 0.94 8.40
N PRO A 35 -19.27 2.22 8.82
CA PRO A 35 -18.42 2.68 9.93
C PRO A 35 -18.74 2.04 11.28
N GLU A 36 -19.99 1.60 11.49
CA GLU A 36 -20.42 0.89 12.69
C GLU A 36 -19.65 -0.42 12.91
N THR A 37 -19.11 -1.03 11.84
CA THR A 37 -18.29 -2.26 11.92
C THR A 37 -16.85 -2.01 12.37
N LEU A 38 -16.47 -0.75 12.57
CA LEU A 38 -15.10 -0.32 12.85
C LEU A 38 -14.89 0.16 14.28
N ALA A 39 -15.91 0.08 15.15
CA ALA A 39 -15.83 0.57 16.53
C ALA A 39 -14.61 0.01 17.29
N GLU A 40 -14.42 -1.32 17.27
CA GLU A 40 -13.28 -1.97 17.94
C GLU A 40 -11.92 -1.52 17.38
N ALA A 41 -11.82 -1.31 16.06
CA ALA A 41 -10.59 -0.85 15.42
C ALA A 41 -10.30 0.62 15.73
N VAL A 42 -11.32 1.47 15.83
CA VAL A 42 -11.17 2.86 16.27
C VAL A 42 -10.73 2.90 17.73
N ASP A 43 -11.37 2.11 18.59
CA ASP A 43 -11.04 2.04 20.02
C ASP A 43 -9.59 1.58 20.25
N SER A 44 -9.10 0.62 19.47
CA SER A 44 -7.72 0.12 19.59
C SER A 44 -6.66 1.12 19.11
N LEU A 45 -6.99 1.94 18.10
CA LEU A 45 -6.11 3.01 17.61
C LEU A 45 -6.15 4.28 18.50
N GLY A 46 -7.20 4.46 19.28
CA GLY A 46 -7.36 5.59 20.23
C GLY A 46 -7.81 6.90 19.57
N GLY A 47 -7.69 8.01 20.30
CA GLY A 47 -8.34 9.30 19.98
C GLY A 47 -7.91 10.01 18.69
N SER A 48 -6.94 9.47 17.95
CA SER A 48 -6.53 9.97 16.63
C SER A 48 -7.21 9.23 15.46
N ALA A 49 -8.04 8.22 15.74
CA ALA A 49 -8.79 7.48 14.75
C ALA A 49 -10.30 7.76 14.85
N GLU A 50 -10.96 7.77 13.70
CA GLU A 50 -12.42 7.81 13.56
C GLU A 50 -12.84 6.87 12.42
N ALA A 51 -14.14 6.59 12.30
CA ALA A 51 -14.69 5.79 11.21
C ALA A 51 -15.77 6.56 10.45
N ASP A 52 -15.82 6.36 9.13
CA ASP A 52 -16.87 6.90 8.27
C ASP A 52 -17.12 5.99 7.05
N THR A 53 -18.13 6.34 6.27
CA THR A 53 -18.28 5.96 4.86
C THR A 53 -17.03 6.33 4.05
N VAL A 54 -16.83 5.66 2.91
CA VAL A 54 -15.69 5.94 2.02
C VAL A 54 -15.73 7.39 1.53
N GLU A 55 -16.92 7.88 1.20
CA GLU A 55 -17.17 9.25 0.75
C GLU A 55 -16.87 10.27 1.86
N GLY A 56 -17.36 10.02 3.09
CA GLY A 56 -17.12 10.91 4.23
C GLY A 56 -15.64 10.96 4.61
N ALA A 57 -14.97 9.81 4.63
CA ALA A 57 -13.54 9.71 4.89
C ALA A 57 -12.73 10.45 3.81
N ALA A 58 -13.00 10.16 2.53
CA ALA A 58 -12.34 10.83 1.43
C ALA A 58 -12.57 12.33 1.46
N ALA A 59 -13.77 12.81 1.80
CA ALA A 59 -14.10 14.23 1.84
C ALA A 59 -13.18 15.05 2.77
N ARG A 60 -12.76 14.47 3.91
CA ARG A 60 -11.94 15.13 4.94
C ARG A 60 -10.44 14.89 4.82
N ALA A 61 -10.05 13.92 4.01
CA ALA A 61 -8.66 13.47 3.97
C ALA A 61 -7.79 14.28 3.02
N ASP A 62 -6.56 14.52 3.45
CA ASP A 62 -5.47 15.05 2.62
C ASP A 62 -4.93 13.97 1.67
N LEU A 63 -4.85 12.72 2.16
CA LEU A 63 -4.48 11.53 1.39
C LEU A 63 -5.45 10.37 1.62
N VAL A 64 -5.66 9.55 0.59
CA VAL A 64 -6.48 8.33 0.69
C VAL A 64 -5.63 7.11 0.40
N LEU A 65 -5.52 6.19 1.35
CA LEU A 65 -4.97 4.86 1.13
C LEU A 65 -6.07 3.90 0.67
N LEU A 66 -5.89 3.29 -0.50
CA LEU A 66 -6.71 2.16 -0.96
C LEU A 66 -6.01 0.85 -0.60
N ALA A 67 -6.53 0.17 0.43
CA ALA A 67 -6.08 -1.14 0.91
C ALA A 67 -7.21 -2.18 0.73
N VAL A 68 -7.85 -2.18 -0.44
CA VAL A 68 -8.94 -3.11 -0.79
C VAL A 68 -8.48 -4.15 -1.82
N PRO A 69 -9.14 -5.32 -1.90
CA PRO A 69 -8.88 -6.29 -2.96
C PRO A 69 -9.12 -5.69 -4.35
N LEU A 70 -8.34 -6.11 -5.36
CA LEU A 70 -8.47 -5.62 -6.74
C LEU A 70 -9.90 -5.71 -7.30
N HIS A 71 -10.62 -6.80 -7.00
CA HIS A 71 -12.01 -6.98 -7.46
C HIS A 71 -12.99 -5.96 -6.87
N SER A 72 -12.62 -5.24 -5.81
CA SER A 72 -13.46 -4.21 -5.18
C SER A 72 -13.31 -2.83 -5.83
N TYR A 73 -12.33 -2.60 -6.71
CA TYR A 73 -12.05 -1.26 -7.26
C TYR A 73 -13.23 -0.68 -8.02
N GLY A 74 -13.99 -1.53 -8.74
CA GLY A 74 -15.20 -1.12 -9.45
C GLY A 74 -16.34 -0.63 -8.55
N SER A 75 -16.26 -0.85 -7.24
CA SER A 75 -17.25 -0.38 -6.25
C SER A 75 -16.83 0.89 -5.51
N LEU A 76 -15.60 1.37 -5.71
CA LEU A 76 -15.12 2.59 -5.06
C LEU A 76 -15.81 3.82 -5.66
N PRO A 77 -16.19 4.81 -4.83
CA PRO A 77 -16.82 6.05 -5.29
C PRO A 77 -15.79 6.97 -5.96
N ALA A 78 -15.55 6.76 -7.27
CA ALA A 78 -14.53 7.49 -8.02
C ALA A 78 -14.67 9.03 -7.89
N SER A 79 -15.90 9.54 -7.86
CA SER A 79 -16.18 10.97 -7.68
C SER A 79 -15.73 11.52 -6.31
N ALA A 80 -15.73 10.69 -5.27
CA ALA A 80 -15.24 11.10 -3.95
C ALA A 80 -13.71 11.14 -3.88
N LEU A 81 -13.03 10.41 -4.76
CA LEU A 81 -11.58 10.34 -4.86
C LEU A 81 -11.00 11.35 -5.86
N GLU A 82 -11.85 11.98 -6.69
CA GLU A 82 -11.42 12.95 -7.68
C GLU A 82 -10.71 14.15 -7.03
N GLY A 83 -9.54 14.52 -7.57
CA GLY A 83 -8.70 15.59 -7.03
C GLY A 83 -7.98 15.27 -5.72
N ARG A 84 -8.11 14.04 -5.18
CA ARG A 84 -7.36 13.59 -4.00
C ARG A 84 -6.03 12.95 -4.40
N ILE A 85 -5.06 13.00 -3.49
CA ILE A 85 -3.90 12.12 -3.56
C ILE A 85 -4.34 10.73 -3.11
N VAL A 86 -4.38 9.79 -4.06
CA VAL A 86 -4.78 8.41 -3.79
C VAL A 86 -3.54 7.52 -3.84
N MET A 87 -3.24 6.86 -2.73
CA MET A 87 -2.19 5.86 -2.59
C MET A 87 -2.80 4.47 -2.83
N ASP A 88 -2.40 3.84 -3.92
CA ASP A 88 -2.82 2.48 -4.26
C ASP A 88 -1.85 1.45 -3.65
N ALA A 89 -2.30 0.72 -2.63
CA ALA A 89 -1.57 -0.39 -2.02
C ALA A 89 -2.07 -1.76 -2.52
N GLY A 90 -2.68 -1.80 -3.71
CA GLY A 90 -3.30 -2.96 -4.33
C GLY A 90 -2.31 -4.03 -4.80
N ASN A 91 -1.47 -4.54 -3.90
CA ASN A 91 -0.68 -5.76 -4.05
C ASN A 91 -0.29 -6.31 -2.66
N TYR A 92 -0.52 -7.60 -2.43
CA TYR A 92 -0.41 -8.23 -1.11
C TYR A 92 0.91 -9.02 -0.95
N TYR A 93 1.45 -9.13 0.28
CA TYR A 93 1.74 -10.39 1.02
C TYR A 93 2.87 -10.24 2.07
N THR A 94 3.09 -11.34 2.79
CA THR A 94 3.38 -11.46 4.23
C THR A 94 4.85 -11.76 4.53
N ASP A 95 5.59 -10.76 5.00
CA ASP A 95 6.54 -10.79 6.12
C ASP A 95 7.17 -9.40 6.19
N TRP A 96 6.89 -8.64 7.26
CA TRP A 96 7.40 -7.27 7.44
C TRP A 96 8.66 -7.24 8.29
N SER A 97 9.31 -8.38 8.54
CA SER A 97 10.55 -8.42 9.32
C SER A 97 11.73 -7.89 8.50
N GLY A 98 11.99 -6.58 8.62
CA GLY A 98 13.16 -5.91 8.06
C GLY A 98 12.92 -4.42 7.78
N HIS A 99 14.00 -3.65 7.63
CA HIS A 99 13.92 -2.33 7.00
C HIS A 99 13.67 -2.53 5.51
N ILE A 100 12.47 -2.18 5.04
CA ILE A 100 12.05 -2.34 3.65
C ILE A 100 11.87 -0.95 3.04
N GLN A 101 12.49 -0.71 1.90
CA GLN A 101 12.23 0.49 1.09
C GLN A 101 10.96 0.30 0.26
N LEU A 102 10.11 1.31 0.19
CA LEU A 102 8.83 1.29 -0.52
C LEU A 102 8.97 2.03 -1.85
N PRO A 103 8.90 1.33 -3.01
CA PRO A 103 8.88 2.02 -4.28
C PRO A 103 7.55 2.76 -4.48
N ILE A 104 7.62 4.01 -4.93
CA ILE A 104 6.46 4.81 -5.32
C ILE A 104 6.57 5.19 -6.80
N ALA A 105 5.44 5.34 -7.49
CA ALA A 105 5.39 5.87 -8.84
C ALA A 105 4.15 6.73 -9.02
N GLY A 106 4.26 7.81 -9.77
CA GLY A 106 3.20 8.78 -9.96
C GLY A 106 3.60 9.86 -10.97
N ASP A 107 2.61 10.42 -11.66
CA ASP A 107 2.83 11.46 -12.67
C ASP A 107 2.80 12.88 -12.08
N ASP A 108 2.29 13.03 -10.85
CA ASP A 108 2.27 14.29 -10.12
C ASP A 108 3.41 14.33 -9.09
N GLU A 109 4.37 15.23 -9.29
CA GLU A 109 5.55 15.39 -8.43
C GLU A 109 5.22 15.87 -7.02
N ALA A 110 4.19 16.71 -6.85
CA ALA A 110 3.78 17.18 -5.54
C ALA A 110 3.10 16.06 -4.74
N ALA A 111 2.28 15.23 -5.41
CA ALA A 111 1.67 14.05 -4.82
C ALA A 111 2.73 13.03 -4.42
N LYS A 112 3.69 12.70 -5.29
CA LYS A 112 4.81 11.80 -4.94
C LYS A 112 5.59 12.31 -3.74
N LYS A 113 5.89 13.61 -3.69
CA LYS A 113 6.60 14.21 -2.55
C LYS A 113 5.79 14.07 -1.25
N ALA A 114 4.51 14.39 -1.26
CA ALA A 114 3.65 14.27 -0.08
C ALA A 114 3.55 12.80 0.42
N VAL A 115 3.50 11.84 -0.51
CA VAL A 115 3.50 10.41 -0.18
C VAL A 115 4.85 9.97 0.37
N ALA A 116 5.97 10.43 -0.19
CA ALA A 116 7.30 10.12 0.32
C ALA A 116 7.50 10.64 1.76
N GLU A 117 7.11 11.91 2.02
CA GLU A 117 7.17 12.51 3.36
C GLU A 117 6.30 11.74 4.37
N LEU A 118 5.14 11.23 3.94
CA LEU A 118 4.28 10.39 4.77
C LEU A 118 4.91 9.01 5.05
N ILE A 119 5.50 8.37 4.05
CA ILE A 119 6.19 7.08 4.21
C ILE A 119 7.35 7.23 5.21
N GLU A 120 8.13 8.30 5.08
CA GLU A 120 9.22 8.66 6.00
C GLU A 120 8.71 8.93 7.42
N SER A 121 7.60 9.64 7.59
CA SER A 121 7.06 9.95 8.92
C SER A 121 6.59 8.70 9.67
N ILE A 122 6.14 7.66 8.96
CA ILE A 122 5.74 6.38 9.56
C ILE A 122 6.90 5.37 9.69
N GLY A 123 8.14 5.79 9.42
CA GLY A 123 9.36 5.02 9.69
C GLY A 123 9.86 4.13 8.54
N PHE A 124 9.41 4.38 7.32
CA PHE A 124 9.85 3.67 6.11
C PHE A 124 10.56 4.63 5.15
N ASP A 125 11.32 4.11 4.20
CA ASP A 125 11.97 4.93 3.17
C ASP A 125 11.24 4.78 1.84
N ALA A 126 10.89 5.90 1.20
CA ALA A 126 10.32 5.88 -0.15
C ALA A 126 11.43 5.87 -1.22
N VAL A 127 11.22 5.12 -2.30
CA VAL A 127 12.08 5.15 -3.50
C VAL A 127 11.24 5.52 -4.71
N ASP A 128 11.49 6.69 -5.28
CA ASP A 128 10.78 7.14 -6.48
C ASP A 128 11.22 6.34 -7.72
N ALA A 129 10.30 5.54 -8.26
CA ALA A 129 10.46 4.75 -9.48
C ALA A 129 10.05 5.52 -10.75
N GLY A 130 9.63 6.78 -10.61
CA GLY A 130 9.29 7.70 -11.69
C GLY A 130 7.79 7.79 -11.97
N ALA A 131 7.46 7.93 -13.26
CA ALA A 131 6.09 8.09 -13.74
C ALA A 131 5.21 6.87 -13.40
N LEU A 132 3.89 7.07 -13.27
CA LEU A 132 2.93 6.02 -12.91
C LEU A 132 3.03 4.81 -13.85
N ARG A 133 3.28 5.06 -15.14
CA ARG A 133 3.49 4.03 -16.17
C ARG A 133 4.69 3.13 -15.94
N GLU A 134 5.60 3.49 -15.03
CA GLU A 134 6.75 2.67 -14.63
C GLU A 134 6.43 1.77 -13.42
N GLY A 135 5.26 1.95 -12.79
CA GLY A 135 4.80 1.22 -11.60
C GLY A 135 4.74 -0.31 -11.76
N TRP A 136 4.64 -0.80 -12.99
CA TRP A 136 4.72 -2.24 -13.27
C TRP A 136 6.02 -2.90 -12.80
N ARG A 137 7.09 -2.14 -12.56
CA ARG A 137 8.41 -2.65 -12.13
C ARG A 137 8.45 -3.22 -10.72
N PHE A 138 7.46 -2.90 -9.90
CA PHE A 138 7.28 -3.41 -8.56
C PHE A 138 5.92 -4.10 -8.38
N GLN A 139 5.30 -4.53 -9.50
CA GLN A 139 4.12 -5.38 -9.51
C GLN A 139 4.49 -6.86 -9.49
N ARG A 140 3.50 -7.72 -9.26
CA ARG A 140 3.66 -9.18 -9.12
C ARG A 140 4.58 -9.79 -10.19
N GLY A 141 5.55 -10.61 -9.80
CA GLY A 141 6.44 -11.28 -10.77
C GLY A 141 7.62 -10.46 -11.26
N THR A 142 7.80 -9.24 -10.75
CA THR A 142 9.02 -8.47 -10.95
C THR A 142 10.04 -8.70 -9.82
N PRO A 143 11.33 -8.38 -10.02
CA PRO A 143 12.35 -8.59 -9.00
C PRO A 143 12.16 -7.80 -7.70
N ALA A 144 11.44 -6.67 -7.73
CA ALA A 144 11.19 -5.83 -6.57
C ALA A 144 9.92 -6.24 -5.79
N TYR A 145 9.16 -7.21 -6.30
CA TYR A 145 7.87 -7.58 -5.71
C TYR A 145 8.02 -8.40 -4.42
N VAL A 146 7.66 -7.82 -3.28
CA VAL A 146 7.60 -8.49 -1.97
C VAL A 146 8.97 -9.06 -1.56
N VAL A 147 10.04 -8.34 -1.90
CA VAL A 147 11.41 -8.67 -1.47
C VAL A 147 11.89 -7.55 -0.54
N PRO A 148 12.35 -7.86 0.68
CA PRO A 148 12.98 -6.86 1.54
C PRO A 148 14.32 -6.47 0.92
N LEU A 149 14.40 -5.27 0.37
CA LEU A 149 15.57 -4.76 -0.35
C LEU A 149 15.97 -3.41 0.22
N GLY A 150 17.27 -3.21 0.41
CA GLY A 150 17.89 -1.91 0.62
C GLY A 150 17.69 -0.96 -0.57
N THR A 151 17.93 0.33 -0.41
CA THR A 151 17.76 1.34 -1.50
C THR A 151 18.50 0.97 -2.78
N ALA A 152 19.79 0.60 -2.69
CA ALA A 152 20.58 0.26 -3.86
C ALA A 152 20.07 -1.01 -4.56
N GLU A 153 19.66 -2.00 -3.78
CA GLU A 153 19.14 -3.27 -4.29
C GLU A 153 17.77 -3.11 -4.92
N LEU A 154 16.92 -2.23 -4.34
CA LEU A 154 15.62 -1.87 -4.90
C LEU A 154 15.79 -1.16 -6.25
N VAL A 155 16.69 -0.18 -6.34
CA VAL A 155 16.98 0.51 -7.61
C VAL A 155 17.44 -0.47 -8.69
N ASP A 156 18.35 -1.39 -8.36
CA ASP A 156 18.79 -2.45 -9.27
C ASP A 156 17.62 -3.39 -9.66
N ALA A 157 16.80 -3.81 -8.71
CA ALA A 157 15.64 -4.66 -8.95
C ALA A 157 14.62 -4.00 -9.91
N LEU A 158 14.38 -2.70 -9.75
CA LEU A 158 13.52 -1.91 -10.64
C LEU A 158 14.10 -1.84 -12.06
N GLN A 159 15.42 -1.67 -12.21
CA GLN A 159 16.08 -1.64 -13.51
C GLN A 159 16.05 -3.00 -14.23
N ARG A 160 16.13 -4.10 -13.49
CA ARG A 160 16.10 -5.47 -14.04
C ARG A 160 14.70 -5.98 -14.38
N ALA A 161 13.64 -5.26 -13.99
CA ALA A 161 12.28 -5.67 -14.26
C ALA A 161 12.00 -5.76 -15.78
N ARG A 162 11.26 -6.80 -16.18
CA ARG A 162 10.81 -7.01 -17.57
C ARG A 162 9.29 -7.01 -17.63
N ARG A 163 8.70 -6.48 -18.71
CA ARG A 163 7.24 -6.53 -18.87
C ARG A 163 6.80 -7.96 -19.11
N TYR A 164 5.60 -8.32 -18.67
CA TYR A 164 5.06 -9.67 -18.87
C TYR A 164 5.06 -10.14 -20.32
N ARG A 165 4.76 -9.23 -21.26
CA ARG A 165 4.76 -9.53 -22.70
C ARG A 165 6.15 -9.90 -23.26
N ASP A 166 7.20 -9.52 -22.54
CA ASP A 166 8.61 -9.70 -22.92
C ASP A 166 9.28 -10.82 -22.09
N MET A 167 8.50 -11.53 -21.24
CA MET A 167 8.95 -12.65 -20.41
C MET A 167 8.67 -13.98 -21.09
N ALA A 168 9.52 -14.98 -20.84
CA ALA A 168 9.23 -16.35 -21.27
C ALA A 168 8.04 -16.89 -20.47
N ILE A 169 7.27 -17.83 -21.03
CA ILE A 169 6.12 -18.45 -20.32
C ILE A 169 6.58 -19.06 -18.99
N ASP A 170 7.75 -19.71 -18.97
CA ASP A 170 8.31 -20.31 -17.76
C ASP A 170 8.63 -19.28 -16.66
N ASP A 171 8.94 -18.03 -17.04
CA ASP A 171 9.13 -16.91 -16.10
C ASP A 171 7.81 -16.43 -15.49
N LEU A 172 6.69 -16.66 -16.18
CA LEU A 172 5.34 -16.30 -15.73
C LEU A 172 4.76 -17.38 -14.80
N THR A 173 5.04 -18.65 -15.06
CA THR A 173 4.21 -19.74 -14.54
C THR A 173 4.70 -20.47 -13.29
N THR A 174 5.97 -20.46 -12.87
CA THR A 174 6.33 -21.57 -11.95
C THR A 174 7.29 -21.38 -10.76
N GLU A 175 8.12 -20.34 -10.63
CA GLU A 175 8.98 -20.26 -9.42
C GLU A 175 9.13 -18.87 -8.79
N ARG A 176 8.94 -17.79 -9.55
CA ARG A 176 9.10 -16.40 -9.06
C ARG A 176 7.80 -15.72 -8.61
N THR A 177 6.66 -16.10 -9.19
CA THR A 177 5.37 -15.39 -9.04
C THR A 177 4.46 -15.98 -7.96
N HIS A 178 4.74 -17.20 -7.49
CA HIS A 178 3.85 -17.99 -6.64
C HIS A 178 4.44 -18.47 -5.30
N ARG A 179 5.76 -18.42 -5.08
CA ARG A 179 6.31 -18.63 -3.73
C ARG A 179 6.19 -17.33 -2.95
N LEU A 180 5.11 -17.22 -2.19
CA LEU A 180 5.10 -16.33 -1.05
C LEU A 180 6.24 -16.77 -0.11
N PRO A 181 7.08 -15.88 0.41
CA PRO A 181 7.98 -16.24 1.49
C PRO A 181 7.13 -16.88 2.61
N GLY A 182 7.42 -18.15 2.94
CA GLY A 182 6.66 -18.93 3.91
C GLY A 182 5.99 -20.22 3.40
N SER A 183 5.91 -20.48 2.09
CA SER A 183 5.36 -21.77 1.60
C SER A 183 6.30 -22.97 1.78
N GLY A 184 7.44 -22.78 2.46
CA GLY A 184 8.46 -23.80 2.74
C GLY A 184 8.82 -23.96 4.22
N ALA A 185 8.13 -23.27 5.14
CA ALA A 185 8.27 -23.59 6.55
C ALA A 185 7.50 -24.89 6.82
N GLN A 186 8.24 -26.01 6.93
CA GLN A 186 7.73 -27.17 7.66
C GLN A 186 7.24 -26.67 9.02
N ARG A 187 5.98 -27.00 9.38
CA ARG A 187 5.59 -26.89 10.79
C ARG A 187 6.58 -27.75 11.57
N PRO A 188 7.21 -27.23 12.63
CA PRO A 188 7.88 -28.12 13.55
C PRO A 188 6.83 -29.07 14.13
N ASP A 189 7.22 -30.33 14.23
CA ASP A 189 6.41 -31.46 14.71
C ASP A 189 5.71 -31.16 16.05
#